data_AF-A0A7V0SF74-F1
#
_entry.id   AF-A0A7V0SF74-F1
#
_cell.length_a   1.000
_cell.length_b   1.000
_cell.length_c   1.000
_cell.angle_alpha   90.00
_cell.angle_beta   90.00
_cell.angle_gamma   90.00
#
_symmetry.space_group_name_H-M   'P 1'
#
loop_
_entity.id
_entity.type
_entity.pdbx_description
1 polymer ?
#
loop_
_entity_poly.entity_id
_entity_poly.type
_entity_poly.pdbx_seq_one_letter_code
_entity_poly.pdbx_strand_id
1 'polypeptide(L)'
;MTIRGVLSKNGIDIETGFLNLHSLPMIKRVIAKTRNTAFMRSDFSRYIREVGNPFLIIIDGHIDLGSEGGMPPDPLKLLRTYMISYIILSRGRGFERLRGNFILLNTAQRMPGMERLEQNPPLLLETLLTRDGVVNSFINELMSDIPRYRRLFLLRSLNADLPAGEVVDLTGKIIKSIHERDKSGDTPAGTAAPGSPMNREDFPAARVVYRIDEARVYVDGEILELSAVEDLPGGLAVGEFYVLGHWTSKTLLEVGKKFTGAVVRGIATVKFDPSQEIIVNIGDNCVVDGATASSLAQILLKDLSAYRNIRLRTAESNRKIFENSTGFSMIRHNLVDSNQEP
;
A
#
# COMPACT_ATOMS: atom_id res chain seq x y z
N MET A 1 -20.33 -11.67 26.16
CA MET A 1 -19.56 -10.84 25.20
C MET A 1 -19.41 -11.66 23.92
N THR A 2 -19.59 -11.07 22.73
CA THR A 2 -19.53 -11.78 21.43
C THR A 2 -18.27 -11.40 20.67
N ILE A 3 -17.92 -12.10 19.58
CA ILE A 3 -16.83 -11.69 18.67
C ILE A 3 -16.97 -10.22 18.27
N ARG A 4 -18.18 -9.78 17.89
CA ARG A 4 -18.50 -8.38 17.60
C ARG A 4 -18.15 -7.46 18.77
N GLY A 5 -18.50 -7.83 20.00
CA GLY A 5 -18.17 -7.05 21.20
C GLY A 5 -16.67 -6.91 21.44
N VAL A 6 -15.87 -7.94 21.13
CA VAL A 6 -14.41 -7.87 21.20
C VAL A 6 -13.83 -6.94 20.14
N LEU A 7 -14.33 -7.01 18.91
CA LEU A 7 -13.92 -6.11 17.83
C LEU A 7 -14.18 -4.65 18.19
N SER A 8 -15.40 -4.33 18.63
CA SER A 8 -15.76 -2.96 19.04
C SER A 8 -14.93 -2.45 20.21
N LYS A 9 -14.59 -3.29 21.20
CA LYS A 9 -13.71 -2.92 22.33
C LYS A 9 -12.29 -2.53 21.86
N ASN A 10 -11.85 -3.06 20.72
CA ASN A 10 -10.55 -2.74 20.12
C ASN A 10 -10.65 -1.66 19.03
N GLY A 11 -11.80 -0.96 18.91
CA GLY A 11 -11.99 0.08 17.90
C GLY A 11 -12.05 -0.44 16.46
N ILE A 12 -12.44 -1.71 16.27
CA ILE A 12 -12.56 -2.32 14.95
C ILE A 12 -14.03 -2.30 14.54
N ASP A 13 -14.33 -1.50 13.51
CA ASP A 13 -15.66 -1.42 12.93
C ASP A 13 -15.92 -2.56 11.93
N ILE A 14 -17.20 -2.92 11.80
CA ILE A 14 -17.64 -3.93 10.83
C ILE A 14 -18.12 -3.22 9.57
N GLU A 15 -17.42 -3.46 8.46
CA GLU A 15 -17.78 -2.93 7.15
C GLU A 15 -19.11 -3.51 6.66
N THR A 16 -20.01 -2.65 6.16
CA THR A 16 -21.34 -3.05 5.66
C THR A 16 -21.76 -2.42 4.32
N GLY A 17 -20.99 -1.48 3.77
CA GLY A 17 -21.24 -0.81 2.50
C GLY A 17 -21.01 -1.69 1.26
N PHE A 18 -20.20 -2.75 1.36
CA PHE A 18 -19.91 -3.66 0.24
C PHE A 18 -20.72 -4.95 0.35
N LEU A 19 -21.99 -4.91 -0.07
CA LEU A 19 -22.93 -6.04 0.08
C LEU A 19 -22.41 -7.37 -0.49
N ASN A 20 -21.68 -7.33 -1.61
CA ASN A 20 -21.13 -8.54 -2.24
C ASN A 20 -19.99 -9.20 -1.43
N LEU A 21 -19.50 -8.57 -0.37
CA LEU A 21 -18.40 -9.08 0.46
C LEU A 21 -18.88 -9.70 1.78
N HIS A 22 -20.07 -9.33 2.27
CA HIS A 22 -20.59 -9.79 3.56
C HIS A 22 -22.01 -10.35 3.53
N SER A 23 -22.87 -9.91 2.60
CA SER A 23 -24.29 -10.29 2.60
C SER A 23 -24.49 -11.67 1.96
N LEU A 24 -24.74 -12.70 2.76
CA LEU A 24 -24.98 -14.05 2.26
C LEU A 24 -26.12 -14.12 1.22
N PRO A 25 -27.29 -13.45 1.41
CA PRO A 25 -28.33 -13.42 0.37
C PRO A 25 -27.85 -12.82 -0.94
N MET A 26 -27.05 -11.76 -0.91
CA MET A 26 -26.51 -11.14 -2.12
C MET A 26 -25.47 -12.06 -2.79
N ILE A 27 -24.54 -12.60 -2.02
CA ILE A 27 -23.50 -13.52 -2.50
C ILE A 27 -24.16 -14.73 -3.19
N LYS A 28 -25.15 -15.36 -2.53
CA LYS A 28 -25.92 -16.48 -3.12
C LYS A 28 -26.63 -16.10 -4.41
N ARG A 29 -27.29 -14.93 -4.44
CA ARG A 29 -27.97 -14.42 -5.63
C ARG A 29 -27.01 -14.24 -6.81
N VAL A 30 -25.84 -13.65 -6.58
CA VAL A 30 -24.85 -13.43 -7.64
C VAL A 30 -24.22 -14.74 -8.09
N ILE A 31 -23.87 -15.64 -7.16
CA ILE A 31 -23.35 -16.98 -7.50
C ILE A 31 -24.36 -17.77 -8.32
N ALA A 32 -25.65 -17.74 -7.98
CA ALA A 32 -26.69 -18.41 -8.75
C ALA A 32 -26.75 -17.92 -10.21
N LYS A 33 -26.43 -16.63 -10.44
CA LYS A 33 -26.42 -16.02 -11.78
C LYS A 33 -25.12 -16.26 -12.55
N THR A 34 -23.96 -16.14 -11.89
CA THR A 34 -22.63 -16.14 -12.55
C THR A 34 -21.90 -17.47 -12.45
N ARG A 35 -22.34 -18.37 -11.57
CA ARG A 35 -21.73 -19.66 -11.23
C ARG A 35 -20.29 -19.57 -10.72
N ASN A 36 -19.81 -18.39 -10.33
CA ASN A 36 -18.45 -18.17 -9.84
C ASN A 36 -18.36 -17.03 -8.80
N THR A 37 -17.20 -16.89 -8.16
CA THR A 37 -16.92 -15.86 -7.13
C THR A 37 -16.06 -14.71 -7.66
N ALA A 38 -15.92 -14.54 -8.97
CA ALA A 38 -15.05 -13.51 -9.55
C ALA A 38 -15.51 -12.08 -9.17
N PHE A 39 -16.82 -11.86 -9.02
CA PHE A 39 -17.40 -10.60 -8.57
C PHE A 39 -16.91 -10.19 -7.16
N MET A 40 -16.61 -11.16 -6.30
CA MET A 40 -16.07 -10.86 -4.97
C MET A 40 -14.64 -10.34 -5.09
N ARG A 41 -13.83 -10.84 -6.04
CA ARG A 41 -12.47 -10.34 -6.26
C ARG A 41 -12.46 -8.89 -6.74
N SER A 42 -13.37 -8.52 -7.65
CA SER A 42 -13.49 -7.15 -8.13
C SER A 42 -13.96 -6.20 -7.03
N ASP A 43 -14.99 -6.58 -6.26
CA ASP A 43 -15.50 -5.74 -5.18
C ASP A 43 -14.51 -5.67 -4.00
N PHE A 44 -13.76 -6.73 -3.74
CA PHE A 44 -12.70 -6.73 -2.72
C PHE A 44 -11.52 -5.85 -3.12
N SER A 45 -11.13 -5.89 -4.39
CA SER A 45 -10.12 -4.98 -4.93
C SER A 45 -10.59 -3.52 -4.89
N ARG A 46 -11.88 -3.26 -5.15
CA ARG A 46 -12.48 -1.94 -4.99
C ARG A 46 -12.46 -1.48 -3.54
N TYR A 47 -12.89 -2.33 -2.61
CA TYR A 47 -12.84 -2.06 -1.16
C TYR A 47 -11.44 -1.68 -0.69
N ILE A 48 -10.42 -2.47 -1.05
CA ILE A 48 -9.03 -2.19 -0.66
C ILE A 48 -8.54 -0.83 -1.20
N ARG A 49 -9.02 -0.39 -2.37
CA ARG A 49 -8.65 0.90 -2.97
C ARG A 49 -9.40 2.08 -2.37
N GLU A 50 -10.69 1.91 -2.06
CA GLU A 50 -11.58 2.99 -1.61
C GLU A 50 -11.53 3.18 -0.08
N VAL A 51 -11.44 2.08 0.67
CA VAL A 51 -11.51 2.07 2.15
C VAL A 51 -10.16 1.75 2.76
N GLY A 52 -9.38 0.85 2.12
CA GLY A 52 -8.08 0.40 2.60
C GLY A 52 -8.05 -1.09 2.94
N ASN A 53 -6.87 -1.60 3.29
CA ASN A 53 -6.70 -3.00 3.67
C ASN A 53 -7.52 -3.32 4.93
N PRO A 54 -8.40 -4.33 4.92
CA PRO A 54 -9.15 -4.69 6.11
C PRO A 54 -8.20 -5.16 7.22
N PHE A 55 -8.47 -4.74 8.45
CA PHE A 55 -7.73 -5.19 9.62
C PHE A 55 -7.84 -6.72 9.79
N LEU A 56 -9.04 -7.27 9.61
CA LEU A 56 -9.35 -8.69 9.79
C LEU A 56 -10.55 -9.09 8.93
N ILE A 57 -10.48 -10.28 8.33
CA ILE A 57 -11.59 -10.92 7.62
C ILE A 57 -12.02 -12.16 8.42
N ILE A 58 -13.27 -12.20 8.84
CA ILE A 58 -13.84 -13.35 9.55
C ILE A 58 -14.75 -14.10 8.58
N ILE A 59 -14.47 -15.38 8.37
CA ILE A 59 -15.21 -16.25 7.46
C ILE A 59 -15.83 -17.37 8.28
N ASP A 60 -17.13 -17.56 8.12
CA ASP A 60 -17.79 -18.76 8.64
C ASP A 60 -17.54 -19.92 7.67
N GLY A 61 -16.77 -20.92 8.14
CA GLY A 61 -16.40 -22.11 7.39
C GLY A 61 -17.55 -23.09 7.16
N HIS A 62 -18.75 -22.82 7.69
CA HIS A 62 -19.97 -23.58 7.43
C HIS A 62 -20.88 -22.93 6.40
N ILE A 63 -20.51 -21.76 5.86
CA ILE A 63 -21.32 -21.10 4.86
C ILE A 63 -21.49 -22.02 3.64
N ASP A 64 -22.73 -22.45 3.44
CA ASP A 64 -23.16 -23.04 2.20
C ASP A 64 -23.57 -21.93 1.23
N LEU A 65 -22.80 -21.79 0.15
CA LEU A 65 -23.04 -20.83 -0.93
C LEU A 65 -24.04 -21.33 -1.97
N GLY A 66 -24.57 -22.55 -1.81
CA GLY A 66 -25.37 -23.27 -2.77
C GLY A 66 -24.48 -23.97 -3.81
N SER A 67 -24.47 -25.30 -3.80
CA SER A 67 -23.92 -26.12 -4.88
C SER A 67 -25.07 -26.57 -5.80
N GLU A 68 -24.98 -26.27 -7.11
CA GLU A 68 -25.76 -27.03 -8.09
C GLU A 68 -25.21 -28.47 -8.11
N GLY A 69 -26.07 -29.48 -7.94
CA GLY A 69 -25.73 -30.89 -8.18
C GLY A 69 -25.34 -31.75 -6.98
N GLY A 70 -25.64 -31.35 -5.74
CA GLY A 70 -25.44 -32.21 -4.55
C GLY A 70 -23.98 -32.44 -4.15
N MET A 71 -23.04 -31.66 -4.71
CA MET A 71 -21.67 -31.66 -4.21
C MET A 71 -21.59 -31.02 -2.82
N PRO A 72 -20.73 -31.54 -1.93
CA PRO A 72 -20.54 -30.97 -0.60
C PRO A 72 -20.20 -29.47 -0.67
N PRO A 73 -20.70 -28.65 0.27
CA PRO A 73 -20.26 -27.27 0.41
C PRO A 73 -18.74 -27.23 0.50
N ASP A 74 -18.11 -26.37 -0.29
CA ASP A 74 -16.67 -26.12 -0.21
C ASP A 74 -16.41 -25.02 0.83
N PRO A 75 -15.96 -25.38 2.04
CA PRO A 75 -15.83 -24.43 3.16
C PRO A 75 -14.69 -23.42 2.93
N LEU A 76 -13.76 -23.72 2.02
CA LEU A 76 -12.63 -22.85 1.73
C LEU A 76 -12.90 -21.91 0.56
N LYS A 77 -14.02 -22.05 -0.16
CA LYS A 77 -14.27 -21.27 -1.40
C LYS A 77 -14.08 -19.77 -1.24
N LEU A 78 -14.62 -19.19 -0.17
CA LEU A 78 -14.47 -17.77 0.14
C LEU A 78 -13.05 -17.42 0.54
N LEU A 79 -12.44 -18.22 1.41
CA LEU A 79 -11.04 -18.05 1.82
C LEU A 79 -10.12 -18.03 0.60
N ARG A 80 -10.25 -19.02 -0.29
CA ARG A 80 -9.48 -19.13 -1.53
C ARG A 80 -9.67 -17.89 -2.42
N THR A 81 -10.91 -17.42 -2.55
CA THR A 81 -11.23 -16.23 -3.34
C THR A 81 -10.52 -14.98 -2.80
N TYR A 82 -10.54 -14.75 -1.48
CA TYR A 82 -9.85 -13.62 -0.86
C TYR A 82 -8.33 -13.78 -0.90
N MET A 83 -7.80 -14.96 -0.62
CA MET A 83 -6.36 -15.22 -0.67
C MET A 83 -5.81 -15.00 -2.08
N ILE A 84 -6.45 -15.53 -3.13
CA ILE A 84 -6.06 -15.27 -4.51
C ILE A 84 -6.09 -13.76 -4.82
N SER A 85 -7.09 -13.04 -4.32
CA SER A 85 -7.16 -11.59 -4.50
C SER A 85 -5.97 -10.87 -3.85
N TYR A 86 -5.60 -11.26 -2.62
CA TYR A 86 -4.39 -10.75 -1.97
C TYR A 86 -3.11 -11.09 -2.73
N ILE A 87 -2.98 -12.32 -3.24
CA ILE A 87 -1.81 -12.74 -4.02
C ILE A 87 -1.67 -11.86 -5.26
N ILE A 88 -2.76 -11.67 -6.02
CA ILE A 88 -2.77 -10.81 -7.20
C ILE A 88 -2.48 -9.36 -6.83
N LEU A 89 -3.16 -8.82 -5.82
CA LEU A 89 -3.00 -7.43 -5.41
C LEU A 89 -1.60 -7.16 -4.85
N SER A 90 -0.98 -8.10 -4.12
CA SER A 90 0.38 -7.94 -3.59
C SER A 90 1.47 -7.78 -4.66
N ARG A 91 1.16 -8.08 -5.92
CA ARG A 91 2.02 -7.80 -7.09
C ARG A 91 1.78 -6.43 -7.70
N GLY A 92 0.64 -5.81 -7.39
CA GLY A 92 0.32 -4.46 -7.81
C GLY A 92 1.12 -3.42 -7.03
N ARG A 93 1.58 -2.37 -7.71
CA ARG A 93 2.28 -1.26 -7.06
C ARG A 93 1.35 -0.54 -6.07
N GLY A 94 1.85 -0.25 -4.87
CA GLY A 94 1.08 0.35 -3.77
C GLY A 94 0.39 -0.67 -2.85
N PHE A 95 0.61 -1.96 -3.07
CA PHE A 95 0.04 -3.07 -2.30
C PHE A 95 1.11 -4.03 -1.75
N GLU A 96 2.38 -3.63 -1.77
CA GLU A 96 3.53 -4.45 -1.37
C GLU A 96 3.50 -4.80 0.14
N ARG A 97 2.80 -3.98 0.93
CA ARG A 97 2.60 -4.17 2.36
C ARG A 97 1.22 -4.73 2.71
N LEU A 98 0.46 -5.23 1.72
CA LEU A 98 -0.81 -5.89 2.00
C LEU A 98 -0.63 -7.05 2.98
N ARG A 99 -1.54 -7.13 3.93
CA ARG A 99 -1.60 -8.19 4.93
C ARG A 99 -3.02 -8.70 5.03
N GLY A 100 -3.22 -9.95 4.65
CA GLY A 100 -4.46 -10.66 4.88
C GLY A 100 -4.43 -11.29 6.27
N ASN A 101 -5.28 -10.82 7.17
CA ASN A 101 -5.53 -11.47 8.44
C ASN A 101 -6.89 -12.15 8.37
N PHE A 102 -6.94 -13.46 8.65
CA PHE A 102 -8.13 -14.28 8.51
C PHE A 102 -8.43 -15.04 9.80
N ILE A 103 -9.70 -15.00 10.21
CA ILE A 103 -10.26 -15.97 11.16
C ILE A 103 -11.24 -16.85 10.40
N LEU A 104 -11.04 -18.16 10.44
CA LEU A 104 -11.97 -19.15 9.92
C LEU A 104 -12.73 -19.79 11.09
N LEU A 105 -14.02 -19.50 11.21
CA LEU A 105 -14.89 -20.10 12.21
C LEU A 105 -15.23 -21.53 11.78
N ASN A 106 -14.99 -22.50 12.67
CA ASN A 106 -15.19 -23.93 12.41
C ASN A 106 -15.84 -24.61 13.61
N THR A 107 -16.33 -25.84 13.41
CA THR A 107 -16.74 -26.72 14.51
C THR A 107 -15.55 -27.55 15.00
N ALA A 108 -15.69 -28.11 16.21
CA ALA A 108 -14.67 -28.96 16.83
C ALA A 108 -14.21 -30.11 15.90
N GLN A 109 -15.14 -30.70 15.15
CA GLN A 109 -14.87 -31.80 14.22
C GLN A 109 -13.93 -31.41 13.07
N ARG A 110 -13.94 -30.14 12.65
CA ARG A 110 -13.14 -29.66 11.51
C ARG A 110 -11.80 -29.06 11.93
N MET A 111 -11.62 -28.75 13.22
CA MET A 111 -10.41 -28.12 13.75
C MET A 111 -9.12 -28.86 13.36
N PRO A 112 -9.00 -30.20 13.48
CA PRO A 112 -7.73 -30.87 13.16
C PRO A 112 -7.29 -30.68 11.70
N GLY A 113 -8.27 -30.69 10.76
CA GLY A 113 -7.99 -30.45 9.35
C GLY A 113 -7.57 -29.00 9.08
N MET A 114 -8.19 -28.05 9.78
CA MET A 114 -7.89 -26.63 9.61
C MET A 114 -6.58 -26.22 10.29
N GLU A 115 -6.26 -26.78 11.44
CA GLU A 115 -4.97 -26.64 12.12
C GLU A 115 -3.82 -27.15 11.25
N ARG A 116 -4.03 -28.28 10.56
CA ARG A 116 -3.05 -28.79 9.58
C ARG A 116 -2.81 -27.83 8.43
N LEU A 117 -3.85 -27.19 7.89
CA LEU A 117 -3.72 -26.18 6.84
C LEU A 117 -3.04 -24.91 7.34
N GLU A 118 -3.33 -24.51 8.58
CA GLU A 118 -2.70 -23.35 9.22
C GLU A 118 -1.19 -23.56 9.45
N GLN A 119 -0.80 -24.76 9.89
CA GLN A 119 0.59 -25.12 10.17
C GLN A 119 1.40 -25.42 8.89
N ASN A 120 0.73 -25.75 7.79
CA ASN A 120 1.36 -26.12 6.52
C ASN A 120 0.89 -25.21 5.36
N PRO A 121 1.50 -24.03 5.17
CA PRO A 121 1.14 -23.09 4.12
C PRO A 121 1.15 -23.67 2.69
N PRO A 122 2.13 -24.49 2.28
CA PRO A 122 2.10 -25.15 0.98
C PRO A 122 0.81 -25.92 0.72
N LEU A 123 0.32 -26.70 1.70
CA LEU A 123 -0.91 -27.47 1.57
C LEU A 123 -2.13 -26.57 1.32
N LEU A 124 -2.19 -25.41 1.97
CA LEU A 124 -3.24 -24.43 1.71
C LEU A 124 -3.08 -23.76 0.34
N LEU A 125 -1.86 -23.41 -0.05
CA LEU A 125 -1.56 -22.76 -1.33
C LEU A 125 -1.88 -23.67 -2.53
N GLU A 126 -1.68 -24.98 -2.41
CA GLU A 126 -2.10 -25.96 -3.43
C GLU A 126 -3.60 -25.88 -3.73
N THR A 127 -4.42 -25.60 -2.70
CA THR A 127 -5.87 -25.45 -2.89
C THR A 127 -6.23 -24.20 -3.70
N LEU A 128 -5.31 -23.23 -3.83
CA LEU A 128 -5.52 -21.97 -4.54
C LEU A 128 -5.23 -22.05 -6.05
N LEU A 129 -4.63 -23.15 -6.52
CA LEU A 129 -4.28 -23.30 -7.93
C LEU A 129 -5.51 -23.13 -8.83
N THR A 130 -5.33 -22.37 -9.90
CA THR A 130 -6.37 -21.98 -10.84
C THR A 130 -6.04 -22.48 -12.25
N ARG A 131 -6.85 -22.10 -13.25
CA ARG A 131 -6.52 -22.31 -14.67
C ARG A 131 -5.60 -21.23 -15.24
N ASP A 132 -5.34 -20.16 -14.50
CA ASP A 132 -4.53 -19.02 -14.94
C ASP A 132 -3.05 -19.25 -14.58
N GLY A 133 -2.20 -19.37 -15.60
CA GLY A 133 -0.77 -19.63 -15.44
C GLY A 133 0.00 -18.50 -14.74
N VAL A 134 -0.45 -17.24 -14.88
CA VAL A 134 0.18 -16.09 -14.22
C VAL A 134 -0.17 -16.08 -12.74
N VAL A 135 -1.43 -16.32 -12.39
CA VAL A 135 -1.82 -16.43 -10.97
C VAL A 135 -1.12 -17.63 -10.31
N ASN A 136 -1.02 -18.76 -11.02
CA ASN A 136 -0.34 -19.95 -10.52
C ASN A 136 1.16 -19.73 -10.32
N SER A 137 1.83 -18.93 -11.16
CA SER A 137 3.24 -18.60 -10.94
C SER A 137 3.45 -17.82 -9.64
N PHE A 138 2.53 -16.91 -9.30
CA PHE A 138 2.57 -16.17 -8.03
C PHE A 138 2.33 -17.08 -6.82
N ILE A 139 1.41 -18.04 -6.94
CA ILE A 139 1.14 -19.04 -5.90
C ILE A 139 2.37 -19.92 -5.69
N ASN A 140 2.96 -20.43 -6.77
CA ASN A 140 4.15 -21.30 -6.70
C ASN A 140 5.34 -20.57 -6.05
N GLU A 141 5.55 -19.29 -6.34
CA GLU A 141 6.59 -18.49 -5.68
C GLU A 141 6.35 -18.39 -4.15
N LEU A 142 5.10 -18.24 -3.71
CA LEU A 142 4.75 -18.24 -2.28
C LEU A 142 4.92 -19.61 -1.63
N MET A 143 4.70 -20.70 -2.39
CA MET A 143 4.96 -22.06 -1.90
C MET A 143 6.45 -22.28 -1.65
N SER A 144 7.31 -21.67 -2.48
CA SER A 144 8.78 -21.74 -2.32
C SER A 144 9.35 -20.72 -1.32
N ASP A 145 8.62 -19.64 -1.00
CA ASP A 145 9.02 -18.59 -0.04
C ASP A 145 8.03 -18.48 1.13
N ILE A 146 8.15 -19.39 2.10
CA ILE A 146 7.32 -19.42 3.32
C ILE A 146 7.43 -18.13 4.14
N PRO A 147 8.61 -17.50 4.32
CA PRO A 147 8.70 -16.19 4.95
C PRO A 147 7.80 -15.15 4.27
N ARG A 148 7.76 -15.11 2.94
CA ARG A 148 6.86 -14.20 2.22
C ARG A 148 5.39 -14.55 2.39
N TYR A 149 5.03 -15.84 2.40
CA TYR A 149 3.68 -16.25 2.78
C TYR A 149 3.30 -15.71 4.16
N ARG A 150 4.16 -15.87 5.18
CA ARG A 150 3.89 -15.39 6.55
C ARG A 150 3.85 -13.87 6.65
N ARG A 151 4.58 -13.15 5.79
CA ARG A 151 4.47 -11.70 5.66
C ARG A 151 3.15 -11.26 5.04
N LEU A 152 2.60 -12.02 4.09
CA LEU A 152 1.34 -11.70 3.40
C LEU A 152 0.11 -12.18 4.19
N PHE A 153 0.16 -13.37 4.81
CA PHE A 153 -1.00 -14.03 5.41
C PHE A 153 -0.79 -14.39 6.88
N LEU A 154 -1.84 -14.15 7.67
CA LEU A 154 -2.07 -14.73 8.99
C LEU A 154 -3.43 -15.40 8.94
N LEU A 155 -3.45 -16.73 9.03
CA LEU A 155 -4.66 -17.52 9.10
C LEU A 155 -4.77 -18.11 10.51
N ARG A 156 -5.93 -17.98 11.13
CA ARG A 156 -6.25 -18.59 12.42
C ARG A 156 -7.58 -19.31 12.33
N SER A 157 -7.61 -20.55 12.76
CA SER A 157 -8.86 -21.30 12.91
C SER A 157 -9.43 -21.10 14.32
N LEU A 158 -10.73 -20.85 14.42
CA LEU A 158 -11.41 -20.68 15.70
C LEU A 158 -12.58 -21.66 15.80
N ASN A 159 -12.60 -22.45 16.88
CA ASN A 159 -13.72 -23.33 17.17
C ASN A 159 -14.90 -22.51 17.73
N ALA A 160 -15.95 -22.36 16.93
CA ALA A 160 -17.16 -21.64 17.29
C ALA A 160 -18.05 -22.38 18.30
N ASP A 161 -17.80 -23.68 18.53
CA ASP A 161 -18.53 -24.51 19.50
C ASP A 161 -18.02 -24.31 20.95
N LEU A 162 -16.91 -23.57 21.13
CA LEU A 162 -16.37 -23.30 22.46
C LEU A 162 -17.28 -22.38 23.28
N PRO A 163 -17.20 -22.44 24.62
CA PRO A 163 -17.88 -21.47 25.48
C PRO A 163 -17.55 -20.03 25.08
N ALA A 164 -18.55 -19.14 25.17
CA ALA A 164 -18.43 -17.77 24.67
C ALA A 164 -17.24 -16.99 25.27
N GLY A 165 -16.87 -17.26 26.52
CA GLY A 165 -15.69 -16.68 27.16
C GLY A 165 -14.38 -17.08 26.47
N GLU A 166 -14.23 -18.35 26.11
CA GLU A 166 -13.04 -18.86 25.42
C GLU A 166 -12.94 -18.32 23.99
N VAL A 167 -14.07 -18.23 23.27
CA VAL A 167 -14.13 -17.61 21.93
C VAL A 167 -13.67 -16.15 21.99
N VAL A 168 -14.10 -15.42 23.02
CA VAL A 168 -13.71 -14.02 23.27
C VAL A 168 -12.21 -13.91 23.54
N ASP A 169 -11.67 -14.75 24.42
CA ASP A 169 -10.26 -14.75 24.78
C ASP A 169 -9.37 -15.09 23.58
N LEU A 170 -9.75 -16.11 22.79
CA LEU A 170 -9.03 -16.49 21.58
C LEU A 170 -9.08 -15.37 20.54
N THR A 171 -10.24 -14.75 20.33
CA THR A 171 -10.37 -13.58 19.43
C THR A 171 -9.46 -12.44 19.88
N GLY A 172 -9.41 -12.15 21.18
CA GLY A 172 -8.52 -11.15 21.76
C GLY A 172 -7.04 -11.46 21.52
N LYS A 173 -6.62 -12.72 21.70
CA LYS A 173 -5.25 -13.17 21.39
C LYS A 173 -4.92 -12.99 19.90
N ILE A 174 -5.85 -13.27 19.00
CA ILE A 174 -5.66 -13.09 17.56
C ILE A 174 -5.49 -11.60 17.23
N ILE A 175 -6.36 -10.72 17.73
CA ILE A 175 -6.23 -9.26 17.54
C ILE A 175 -4.87 -8.76 18.05
N LYS A 176 -4.44 -9.22 19.22
CA LYS A 176 -3.12 -8.89 19.77
C LYS A 176 -2.00 -9.34 18.82
N SER A 177 -2.08 -10.55 18.28
CA SER A 177 -1.08 -11.06 17.32
C SER A 177 -1.03 -10.26 16.01
N ILE A 178 -2.17 -9.73 15.55
CA ILE A 178 -2.23 -8.84 14.38
C ILE A 178 -1.52 -7.52 14.71
N HIS A 179 -1.80 -6.91 15.85
CA HIS A 179 -1.11 -5.70 16.28
C HIS A 179 0.39 -5.90 16.50
N GLU A 180 0.79 -7.04 17.06
CA GLU A 180 2.21 -7.41 17.21
C GLU A 180 2.86 -7.56 15.84
N ARG A 181 2.21 -8.25 14.89
CA ARG A 181 2.67 -8.35 13.49
C ARG A 181 2.81 -6.97 12.83
N ASP A 182 1.91 -6.04 13.11
CA ASP A 182 1.98 -4.65 12.61
C ASP A 182 3.10 -3.83 13.23
N LYS A 183 3.43 -4.08 14.51
CA LYS A 183 4.56 -3.45 15.22
C LYS A 183 5.91 -4.06 14.86
N SER A 184 5.97 -5.37 14.69
CA SER A 184 7.15 -6.14 14.29
C SER A 184 7.40 -6.03 12.78
N GLY A 185 7.42 -4.80 12.23
CA GLY A 185 7.82 -4.57 10.84
C GLY A 185 9.25 -5.07 10.59
N ASP A 186 9.39 -6.37 10.29
CA ASP A 186 10.68 -7.06 10.25
C ASP A 186 11.57 -6.52 9.12
N THR A 187 12.66 -5.93 9.59
CA THR A 187 14.05 -6.08 9.12
C THR A 187 14.26 -7.31 8.24
N PRO A 188 14.76 -7.15 7.00
CA PRO A 188 15.01 -8.26 6.11
C PRO A 188 16.36 -8.93 6.40
N ALA A 189 16.34 -10.15 6.96
CA ALA A 189 17.45 -11.08 6.90
C ALA A 189 17.69 -11.56 5.44
N GLY A 190 18.96 -11.74 5.09
CA GLY A 190 19.53 -11.76 3.74
C GLY A 190 19.12 -12.90 2.79
N THR A 191 19.15 -12.62 1.47
CA THR A 191 20.14 -13.07 0.44
C THR A 191 19.63 -14.33 -0.31
N ALA A 192 19.52 -14.43 -1.64
CA ALA A 192 20.14 -13.70 -2.75
C ALA A 192 19.36 -13.85 -4.10
N ALA A 193 19.31 -12.72 -4.85
CA ALA A 193 19.45 -12.50 -6.32
C ALA A 193 18.56 -13.21 -7.39
N PRO A 194 18.41 -12.67 -8.63
CA PRO A 194 19.07 -11.49 -9.22
C PRO A 194 18.12 -10.43 -9.82
N GLY A 195 18.57 -9.18 -9.73
CA GLY A 195 17.95 -7.96 -10.26
C GLY A 195 18.42 -6.79 -9.40
N SER A 196 19.55 -6.19 -9.78
CA SER A 196 20.39 -5.28 -8.99
C SER A 196 19.66 -4.39 -7.97
N PRO A 197 19.95 -4.54 -6.65
CA PRO A 197 19.46 -3.64 -5.63
C PRO A 197 20.35 -2.40 -5.58
N MET A 198 19.78 -1.21 -5.79
CA MET A 198 20.38 -0.01 -5.19
C MET A 198 20.28 -0.17 -3.66
N ASN A 199 21.41 0.05 -3.00
CA ASN A 199 21.68 -0.26 -1.59
C ASN A 199 20.55 0.13 -0.62
N ARG A 200 20.30 -0.76 0.34
CA ARG A 200 19.52 -0.49 1.56
C ARG A 200 20.39 0.28 2.55
N GLU A 201 20.61 1.57 2.32
CA GLU A 201 21.06 2.49 3.37
C GLU A 201 19.84 3.29 3.88
N ASP A 202 19.84 3.67 5.15
CA ASP A 202 18.92 4.70 5.64
C ASP A 202 19.42 6.04 5.12
N PHE A 203 18.95 6.41 3.94
CA PHE A 203 19.34 7.67 3.31
C PHE A 203 18.59 8.85 3.96
N PRO A 204 19.27 10.00 4.17
CA PRO A 204 18.62 11.20 4.67
C PRO A 204 17.55 11.69 3.69
N ALA A 205 16.51 12.34 4.23
CA ALA A 205 15.48 12.98 3.41
C ALA A 205 16.09 13.98 2.44
N ALA A 206 15.52 14.07 1.24
CA ALA A 206 15.96 15.04 0.27
C ALA A 206 15.94 16.47 0.84
N ARG A 207 16.95 17.24 0.45
CA ARG A 207 17.02 18.68 0.68
C ARG A 207 16.14 19.38 -0.35
N VAL A 208 15.38 20.37 0.11
CA VAL A 208 14.65 21.30 -0.74
C VAL A 208 15.48 22.56 -0.85
N VAL A 209 15.94 22.81 -2.07
CA VAL A 209 16.84 23.92 -2.41
C VAL A 209 16.08 24.91 -3.28
N TYR A 210 16.30 26.20 -3.07
CA TYR A 210 15.78 27.26 -3.94
C TYR A 210 16.84 28.31 -4.16
N ARG A 211 17.20 28.58 -5.43
CA ARG A 211 18.21 29.60 -5.75
C ARG A 211 17.54 30.97 -5.73
N ILE A 212 17.91 31.79 -4.76
CA ILE A 212 17.29 33.11 -4.54
C ILE A 212 17.82 34.11 -5.57
N ASP A 213 19.15 34.13 -5.75
CA ASP A 213 19.86 34.99 -6.69
C ASP A 213 21.24 34.37 -7.03
N GLU A 214 22.13 35.17 -7.61
CA GLU A 214 23.48 34.72 -7.99
C GLU A 214 24.36 34.33 -6.80
N ALA A 215 24.11 34.87 -5.62
CA ALA A 215 24.96 34.71 -4.44
C ALA A 215 24.31 33.90 -3.31
N ARG A 216 22.98 33.77 -3.28
CA ARG A 216 22.24 33.18 -2.16
C ARG A 216 21.37 32.00 -2.57
N VAL A 217 21.33 31.02 -1.69
CA VAL A 217 20.52 29.81 -1.83
C VAL A 217 19.79 29.52 -0.53
N TYR A 218 18.54 29.08 -0.65
CA TYR A 218 17.78 28.51 0.46
C TYR A 218 17.95 27.00 0.46
N VAL A 219 18.24 26.42 1.63
CA VAL A 219 18.36 24.96 1.84
C VAL A 219 17.61 24.61 3.12
N ASP A 220 16.52 23.85 3.02
CA ASP A 220 15.78 23.27 4.16
C ASP A 220 15.34 24.24 5.29
N GLY A 221 15.26 25.54 5.03
CA GLY A 221 14.86 26.55 6.01
C GLY A 221 15.90 27.64 6.22
N GLU A 222 17.13 27.40 5.79
CA GLU A 222 18.27 28.29 6.00
C GLU A 222 18.67 28.99 4.70
N ILE A 223 19.13 30.23 4.80
CA ILE A 223 19.67 31.00 3.67
C ILE A 223 21.18 31.03 3.81
N LEU A 224 21.87 30.51 2.81
CA LEU A 224 23.32 30.37 2.77
C LEU A 224 23.88 31.11 1.56
N GLU A 225 25.17 31.45 1.61
CA GLU A 225 25.91 31.87 0.43
C GLU A 225 26.12 30.67 -0.49
N LEU A 226 25.88 30.85 -1.79
CA LEU A 226 25.96 29.79 -2.79
C LEU A 226 27.35 29.14 -2.82
N SER A 227 28.41 29.94 -2.62
CA SER A 227 29.80 29.47 -2.55
C SER A 227 30.12 28.64 -1.30
N ALA A 228 29.30 28.72 -0.25
CA ALA A 228 29.51 27.98 1.00
C ALA A 228 28.88 26.58 1.00
N VAL A 229 28.13 26.20 -0.04
CA VAL A 229 27.46 24.90 -0.15
C VAL A 229 28.17 24.04 -1.19
N GLU A 230 29.09 23.19 -0.74
CA GLU A 230 30.02 22.43 -1.60
C GLU A 230 29.34 21.32 -2.44
N ASP A 231 28.15 20.86 -2.05
CA ASP A 231 27.50 19.66 -2.59
C ASP A 231 26.21 19.95 -3.38
N LEU A 232 26.08 21.17 -3.92
CA LEU A 232 25.01 21.50 -4.86
C LEU A 232 25.41 21.16 -6.30
N PRO A 233 24.52 20.57 -7.10
CA PRO A 233 24.78 20.35 -8.51
C PRO A 233 24.92 21.69 -9.23
N GLY A 234 25.88 21.77 -10.15
CA GLY A 234 26.06 22.94 -11.00
C GLY A 234 24.83 23.22 -11.87
N GLY A 235 24.58 24.50 -12.16
CA GLY A 235 23.52 24.90 -13.10
C GLY A 235 22.11 25.06 -12.50
N LEU A 236 22.00 25.27 -11.18
CA LEU A 236 20.71 25.67 -10.58
C LEU A 236 20.26 27.02 -11.15
N ALA A 237 19.08 27.11 -11.75
CA ALA A 237 18.50 28.36 -12.23
C ALA A 237 17.97 29.22 -11.08
N VAL A 238 18.16 30.54 -11.18
CA VAL A 238 17.60 31.49 -10.21
C VAL A 238 16.07 31.43 -10.27
N GLY A 239 15.42 31.39 -9.10
CA GLY A 239 13.96 31.38 -9.00
C GLY A 239 13.30 30.00 -9.09
N GLU A 240 14.08 28.91 -9.17
CA GLU A 240 13.54 27.55 -9.25
C GLU A 240 13.83 26.74 -7.97
N PHE A 241 12.94 25.79 -7.68
CA PHE A 241 13.14 24.77 -6.64
C PHE A 241 13.87 23.55 -7.19
N TYR A 242 14.69 22.93 -6.36
CA TYR A 242 15.39 21.68 -6.62
C TYR A 242 15.23 20.74 -5.44
N VAL A 243 14.92 19.50 -5.71
CA VAL A 243 14.90 18.45 -4.69
C VAL A 243 16.11 17.56 -4.89
N LEU A 244 16.96 17.45 -3.88
CA LEU A 244 18.26 16.76 -3.96
C LEU A 244 18.35 15.69 -2.88
N GLY A 245 18.68 14.44 -3.26
CA GLY A 245 18.73 13.29 -2.35
C GLY A 245 17.51 12.38 -2.48
N HIS A 246 16.99 11.84 -1.37
CA HIS A 246 15.96 10.80 -1.41
C HIS A 246 14.58 11.36 -1.08
N TRP A 247 13.71 11.45 -2.08
CA TRP A 247 12.28 11.69 -1.89
C TRP A 247 11.53 10.40 -2.21
N THR A 248 11.41 9.52 -1.23
CA THR A 248 10.85 8.17 -1.38
C THR A 248 9.80 7.93 -0.31
N SER A 249 9.08 6.81 -0.35
CA SER A 249 8.08 6.36 0.64
C SER A 249 8.51 6.51 2.11
N LYS A 250 9.82 6.45 2.42
CA LYS A 250 10.35 6.68 3.77
C LYS A 250 10.43 8.16 4.17
N THR A 251 10.68 9.04 3.22
CA THR A 251 11.03 10.46 3.43
C THR A 251 9.93 11.43 2.95
N LEU A 252 8.84 10.91 2.37
CA LEU A 252 7.73 11.71 1.79
C LEU A 252 7.24 12.84 2.71
N LEU A 253 6.99 12.52 3.97
CA LEU A 253 6.41 13.46 4.92
C LEU A 253 7.37 14.61 5.24
N GLU A 254 8.67 14.30 5.37
CA GLU A 254 9.67 15.30 5.70
C GLU A 254 9.93 16.23 4.51
N VAL A 255 10.19 15.67 3.33
CA VAL A 255 10.43 16.45 2.11
C VAL A 255 9.19 17.27 1.73
N GLY A 256 8.00 16.68 1.86
CA GLY A 256 6.74 17.37 1.60
C GLY A 256 6.50 18.56 2.53
N LYS A 257 6.84 18.43 3.82
CA LYS A 257 6.77 19.54 4.79
C LYS A 257 7.78 20.65 4.49
N LYS A 258 9.01 20.29 4.13
CA LYS A 258 10.06 21.24 3.73
C LYS A 258 9.60 22.08 2.53
N PHE A 259 9.12 21.41 1.48
CA PHE A 259 8.66 22.06 0.25
C PHE A 259 7.42 22.92 0.47
N THR A 260 6.36 22.36 1.06
CA THR A 260 5.11 23.09 1.34
C THR A 260 5.38 24.28 2.25
N GLY A 261 6.20 24.09 3.29
CA GLY A 261 6.57 25.15 4.22
C GLY A 261 7.36 26.28 3.57
N ALA A 262 8.18 26.00 2.56
CA ALA A 262 8.92 27.00 1.79
C ALA A 262 8.00 27.82 0.88
N VAL A 263 7.05 27.16 0.20
CA VAL A 263 6.10 27.85 -0.69
C VAL A 263 5.11 28.70 0.10
N VAL A 264 4.49 28.14 1.14
CA VAL A 264 3.43 28.82 1.90
C VAL A 264 3.98 29.98 2.75
N ARG A 265 5.15 29.82 3.37
CA ARG A 265 5.75 30.87 4.22
C ARG A 265 6.58 31.89 3.41
N GLY A 266 6.97 31.54 2.19
CA GLY A 266 7.94 32.30 1.41
C GLY A 266 9.38 32.04 1.85
N ILE A 267 10.32 32.55 1.06
CA ILE A 267 11.77 32.39 1.24
C ILE A 267 12.41 33.77 1.24
N ALA A 268 12.99 34.20 2.37
CA ALA A 268 13.61 35.52 2.49
C ALA A 268 12.66 36.67 2.09
N THR A 269 13.03 37.44 1.07
CA THR A 269 12.22 38.50 0.45
C THR A 269 11.26 37.98 -0.62
N VAL A 270 11.35 36.71 -1.00
CA VAL A 270 10.51 36.08 -2.03
C VAL A 270 9.25 35.53 -1.38
N LYS A 271 8.09 36.05 -1.81
CA LYS A 271 6.77 35.50 -1.48
C LYS A 271 6.13 34.99 -2.75
N PHE A 272 5.56 33.81 -2.68
CA PHE A 272 4.92 33.18 -3.82
C PHE A 272 3.44 33.60 -3.88
N ASP A 273 3.04 34.21 -4.99
CA ASP A 273 1.64 34.50 -5.27
C ASP A 273 0.92 33.25 -5.83
N PRO A 274 -0.37 33.02 -5.54
CA PRO A 274 -1.18 31.95 -6.13
C PRO A 274 -1.13 31.83 -7.67
N SER A 275 -0.89 32.93 -8.37
CA SER A 275 -0.78 33.00 -9.83
C SER A 275 0.65 32.86 -10.35
N GLN A 276 1.66 32.98 -9.48
CA GLN A 276 3.07 32.88 -9.86
C GLN A 276 3.41 31.45 -10.30
N GLU A 277 4.23 31.34 -11.35
CA GLU A 277 4.79 30.06 -11.76
C GLU A 277 5.85 29.60 -10.77
N ILE A 278 5.72 28.34 -10.31
CA ILE A 278 6.68 27.70 -9.42
C ILE A 278 7.22 26.47 -10.11
N ILE A 279 8.50 26.48 -10.45
CA ILE A 279 9.18 25.35 -11.10
C ILE A 279 9.88 24.51 -10.03
N VAL A 280 9.60 23.21 -10.01
CA VAL A 280 10.21 22.23 -9.11
C VAL A 280 10.96 21.20 -9.95
N ASN A 281 12.28 21.16 -9.77
CA ASN A 281 13.16 20.25 -10.47
C ASN A 281 13.38 18.98 -9.63
N ILE A 282 12.95 17.84 -10.19
CA ILE A 282 13.16 16.49 -9.68
C ILE A 282 14.05 15.75 -10.69
N GLY A 283 15.29 16.23 -10.81
CA GLY A 283 16.30 15.72 -11.74
C GLY A 283 16.97 14.44 -11.25
N ASP A 284 18.03 14.01 -11.93
CA ASP A 284 18.75 12.75 -11.62
C ASP A 284 19.42 12.74 -10.23
N ASN A 285 19.61 13.92 -9.62
CA ASN A 285 20.09 14.04 -8.24
C ASN A 285 18.99 13.79 -7.18
N CYS A 286 17.76 13.48 -7.61
CA CYS A 286 16.66 13.09 -6.74
C CYS A 286 16.28 11.63 -7.00
N VAL A 287 16.39 10.79 -5.97
CA VAL A 287 15.90 9.42 -6.01
C VAL A 287 14.43 9.41 -5.60
N VAL A 288 13.56 8.92 -6.49
CA VAL A 288 12.12 8.80 -6.28
C VAL A 288 11.63 7.36 -6.36
N ASP A 289 10.48 7.08 -5.76
CA ASP A 289 9.81 5.79 -5.86
C ASP A 289 8.32 5.95 -6.23
N GLY A 290 7.62 4.81 -6.36
CA GLY A 290 6.22 4.80 -6.78
C GLY A 290 5.25 5.58 -5.87
N ALA A 291 5.62 5.82 -4.61
CA ALA A 291 4.79 6.57 -3.67
C ALA A 291 4.96 8.09 -3.81
N THR A 292 6.04 8.53 -4.48
CA THR A 292 6.42 9.94 -4.60
C THR A 292 5.44 10.73 -5.45
N ALA A 293 4.92 10.14 -6.54
CA ALA A 293 3.87 10.77 -7.36
C ALA A 293 2.59 11.05 -6.56
N SER A 294 2.19 10.12 -5.69
CA SER A 294 1.00 10.28 -4.84
C SER A 294 1.21 11.32 -3.74
N SER A 295 2.41 11.37 -3.17
CA SER A 295 2.78 12.45 -2.24
C SER A 295 2.75 13.82 -2.91
N LEU A 296 3.30 13.93 -4.13
CA LEU A 296 3.25 15.16 -4.92
C LEU A 296 1.80 15.54 -5.23
N ALA A 297 0.96 14.59 -5.64
CA ALA A 297 -0.46 14.84 -5.88
C ALA A 297 -1.16 15.40 -4.64
N GLN A 298 -0.91 14.84 -3.46
CA GLN A 298 -1.47 15.35 -2.21
C GLN A 298 -1.00 16.77 -1.90
N ILE A 299 0.30 17.04 -2.03
CA ILE A 299 0.85 18.38 -1.80
C ILE A 299 0.20 19.38 -2.76
N LEU A 300 0.14 19.09 -4.05
CA LEU A 300 -0.38 20.01 -5.06
C LEU A 300 -1.89 20.23 -4.93
N LEU A 301 -2.67 19.16 -4.71
CA LEU A 301 -4.13 19.22 -4.70
C LEU A 301 -4.73 19.65 -3.37
N LYS A 302 -4.01 19.48 -2.26
CA LYS A 302 -4.50 19.79 -0.93
C LYS A 302 -3.73 20.96 -0.32
N ASP A 303 -2.44 20.77 -0.10
CA ASP A 303 -1.64 21.69 0.72
C ASP A 303 -1.27 22.97 -0.02
N LEU A 304 -1.07 22.87 -1.34
CA LEU A 304 -0.76 23.97 -2.26
C LEU A 304 -1.87 24.22 -3.27
N SER A 305 -3.11 23.83 -2.95
CA SER A 305 -4.28 23.96 -3.84
C SER A 305 -4.57 25.40 -4.31
N ALA A 306 -4.10 26.40 -3.57
CA ALA A 306 -4.18 27.80 -3.96
C ALA A 306 -3.23 28.18 -5.12
N TYR A 307 -2.10 27.48 -5.26
CA TYR A 307 -1.04 27.78 -6.23
C TYR A 307 -1.27 27.00 -7.52
N ARG A 308 -1.77 27.68 -8.56
CA ARG A 308 -2.28 27.00 -9.76
C ARG A 308 -1.21 26.66 -10.79
N ASN A 309 -0.07 27.34 -10.75
CA ASN A 309 0.97 27.29 -11.77
C ASN A 309 2.24 26.59 -11.28
N ILE A 310 2.11 25.47 -10.55
CA ILE A 310 3.26 24.65 -10.17
C ILE A 310 3.61 23.69 -11.32
N ARG A 311 4.85 23.76 -11.80
CA ARG A 311 5.40 22.87 -12.83
C ARG A 311 6.48 21.96 -12.24
N LEU A 312 6.44 20.69 -12.62
CA LEU A 312 7.37 19.66 -12.21
C LEU A 312 8.27 19.30 -13.40
N ARG A 313 9.55 19.69 -13.35
CA ARG A 313 10.55 19.29 -14.34
C ARG A 313 11.25 18.05 -13.83
N THR A 314 11.17 16.95 -14.57
CA THR A 314 11.64 15.64 -14.10
C THR A 314 12.63 15.04 -15.10
N ALA A 315 13.71 14.42 -14.61
CA ALA A 315 14.57 13.62 -15.48
C ALA A 315 13.79 12.44 -16.08
N GLU A 316 14.21 11.93 -17.24
CA GLU A 316 13.51 10.83 -17.94
C GLU A 316 13.42 9.56 -17.09
N SER A 317 14.48 9.28 -16.33
CA SER A 317 14.59 8.21 -15.34
C SER A 317 13.44 8.27 -14.31
N ASN A 318 13.25 9.43 -13.68
CA ASN A 318 12.22 9.69 -12.69
C ASN A 318 10.82 9.79 -13.31
N ARG A 319 10.71 10.33 -14.53
CA ARG A 319 9.44 10.40 -15.26
C ARG A 319 8.84 9.03 -15.49
N LYS A 320 9.64 8.05 -15.92
CA LYS A 320 9.18 6.66 -16.09
C LYS A 320 8.68 6.06 -14.78
N ILE A 321 9.28 6.44 -13.65
CA ILE A 321 8.80 6.01 -12.32
C ILE A 321 7.43 6.65 -12.05
N PHE A 322 7.31 7.97 -12.26
CA PHE A 322 6.04 8.68 -12.09
C PHE A 322 4.94 8.15 -13.01
N GLU A 323 5.19 7.96 -14.31
CA GLU A 323 4.22 7.42 -15.29
C GLU A 323 3.62 6.08 -14.85
N ASN A 324 4.41 5.27 -14.15
CA ASN A 324 4.00 3.97 -13.65
C ASN A 324 3.55 3.99 -12.17
N SER A 325 3.22 5.16 -11.63
CA SER A 325 2.79 5.37 -10.24
C SER A 325 1.30 5.71 -10.14
N THR A 326 0.67 5.37 -9.02
CA THR A 326 -0.78 5.57 -8.81
C THR A 326 -1.19 7.05 -8.80
N GLY A 327 -0.30 7.95 -8.38
CA GLY A 327 -0.53 9.40 -8.39
C GLY A 327 -0.26 10.11 -9.72
N PHE A 328 0.19 9.40 -10.77
CA PHE A 328 0.61 10.02 -12.03
C PHE A 328 -0.47 10.87 -12.68
N SER A 329 -1.68 10.32 -12.80
CA SER A 329 -2.80 10.99 -13.47
C SER A 329 -3.13 12.33 -12.82
N MET A 330 -2.87 12.46 -11.52
CA MET A 330 -3.11 13.66 -10.73
C MET A 330 -2.03 14.72 -10.91
N ILE A 331 -0.79 14.33 -11.22
CA ILE A 331 0.34 15.26 -11.41
C ILE A 331 0.72 15.46 -12.89
N ARG A 332 0.14 14.69 -13.82
CA ARG A 332 0.50 14.69 -15.24
C ARG A 332 0.42 16.09 -15.87
N HIS A 333 -0.58 16.88 -15.50
CA HIS A 333 -0.76 18.23 -16.03
C HIS A 333 0.28 19.23 -15.50
N ASN A 334 0.96 18.88 -14.42
CA ASN A 334 2.04 19.68 -13.84
C ASN A 334 3.41 19.26 -14.40
N LEU A 335 3.55 18.08 -15.02
CA LEU A 335 4.82 17.62 -15.57
C LEU A 335 5.17 18.36 -16.86
N VAL A 336 6.40 18.87 -16.92
CA VAL A 336 6.99 19.45 -18.12
C VAL A 336 8.22 18.68 -18.57
N ASP A 337 8.40 18.56 -19.88
CA ASP A 337 9.56 17.89 -20.47
C ASP A 337 10.83 18.65 -20.13
N SER A 338 11.86 17.94 -19.67
CA SER A 338 13.20 18.48 -19.40
C SER A 338 13.92 19.01 -20.64
N ASN A 339 13.40 18.73 -21.85
CA ASN A 339 13.94 19.17 -23.13
C ASN A 339 13.23 20.39 -23.73
N GLN A 340 12.35 21.08 -22.99
CA GLN A 340 11.95 22.43 -23.36
C GLN A 340 12.87 23.42 -22.65
N GLU A 341 14.04 23.67 -23.26
CA GLU A 341 14.64 25.00 -23.15
C GLU A 341 13.63 26.03 -23.71
N PRO A 342 13.57 27.24 -23.15
CA PRO A 342 12.67 28.30 -23.59
C PRO A 342 12.81 28.67 -25.07
#